data_AF-A0A7K0QPA6-F1
#
_entry.id   AF-A0A7K0QPA6-F1
#
_cell.length_a   1.000
_cell.length_b   1.000
_cell.length_c   1.000
_cell.angle_alpha   90.00
_cell.angle_beta   90.00
_cell.angle_gamma   90.00
#
_symmetry.space_group_name_H-M   'P 1'
#
loop_
_entity.id
_entity.type
_entity.pdbx_description
1 polymer ?
#
loop_
_entity_poly.entity_id
_entity_poly.type
_entity_poly.pdbx_seq_one_letter_code
_entity_poly.pdbx_strand_id
1 'polypeptide(L)'
;MADFVDEKRREMEARLKELQPLVEEFHRLEAAVSALAGVGTGSATRTAATATPRRRTPGTGTGRRGRPKGSGQRGKQALEIVRAKPGISIPEIADAMGIKQNYLYRVMPGLQQEGAVTKKGKGWFPKEA
;
A
#
# COMPACT_ATOMS: atom_id res chain seq x y z
N MET A 1 -30.91 18.24 26.28
CA MET A 1 -30.47 17.75 24.95
C MET A 1 -28.97 17.98 24.75
N ALA A 2 -28.41 19.10 25.22
CA ALA A 2 -26.96 19.31 25.23
C ALA A 2 -26.22 18.23 26.05
N ASP A 3 -26.76 17.84 27.21
CA ASP A 3 -26.11 16.88 28.12
C ASP A 3 -25.88 15.50 27.50
N PHE A 4 -26.81 15.03 26.66
CA PHE A 4 -26.67 13.75 25.94
C PHE A 4 -25.59 13.80 24.86
N VAL A 5 -25.47 14.93 24.15
CA VAL A 5 -24.44 15.12 23.13
C VAL A 5 -23.06 15.16 23.78
N ASP A 6 -22.93 15.83 24.92
CA ASP A 6 -21.69 15.89 25.69
C ASP A 6 -21.33 14.53 26.30
N GLU A 7 -22.31 13.76 26.77
CA GLU A 7 -22.12 12.37 27.23
C GLU A 7 -21.60 11.47 26.12
N LYS A 8 -22.21 11.51 24.93
CA LYS A 8 -21.75 10.73 23.77
C LYS A 8 -20.38 11.17 23.26
N ARG A 9 -20.05 12.46 23.33
CA ARG A 9 -18.70 12.93 23.03
C ARG A 9 -17.67 12.31 23.98
N ARG A 10 -17.96 12.29 25.29
CA ARG A 10 -17.07 11.69 26.30
C ARG A 10 -16.89 10.19 26.11
N GLU A 11 -17.96 9.46 25.79
CA GLU A 11 -17.88 8.03 25.47
C GLU A 11 -16.98 7.76 24.25
N MET A 12 -17.11 8.57 23.20
CA MET A 12 -16.26 8.45 22.00
C MET A 12 -14.80 8.79 22.29
N GLU A 13 -14.54 9.83 23.07
CA GLU A 13 -13.17 10.18 23.49
C GLU A 13 -12.52 9.10 24.34
N ALA A 14 -13.28 8.43 25.22
CA ALA A 14 -12.80 7.29 25.98
C ALA A 14 -12.44 6.11 25.06
N ARG A 15 -13.32 5.77 24.11
CA ARG A 15 -13.05 4.74 23.11
C ARG A 15 -11.83 5.05 22.25
N LEU A 16 -11.62 6.31 21.86
CA LEU A 16 -10.43 6.71 21.12
C LEU A 16 -9.15 6.47 21.92
N LYS A 17 -9.15 6.80 23.22
CA LYS A 17 -8.00 6.55 24.10
C LYS A 17 -7.71 5.07 24.29
N GLU A 18 -8.75 4.24 24.40
CA GLU A 18 -8.60 2.79 24.49
C GLU A 18 -8.03 2.17 23.20
N LEU A 19 -8.46 2.67 22.04
CA LEU A 19 -8.02 2.15 20.74
C LEU A 19 -6.63 2.65 20.33
N GLN A 20 -6.21 3.82 20.80
CA GLN A 20 -4.92 4.42 20.44
C GLN A 20 -3.71 3.46 20.60
N PRO A 21 -3.48 2.80 21.74
CA PRO A 21 -2.32 1.90 21.89
C PRO A 21 -2.38 0.69 20.95
N LEU A 22 -3.57 0.19 20.62
CA LEU A 22 -3.73 -0.92 19.68
C LEU A 22 -3.38 -0.52 18.25
N VAL A 23 -3.70 0.72 17.86
CA VAL A 23 -3.31 1.29 16.55
C VAL A 23 -1.80 1.50 16.49
N GLU A 24 -1.19 1.99 17.57
CA GLU A 24 0.27 2.14 17.67
C GLU A 24 1.00 0.78 17.56
N GLU A 25 0.48 -0.25 18.23
CA GLU A 25 1.01 -1.62 18.12
C GLU A 25 0.83 -2.19 16.71
N PHE A 26 -0.33 -1.98 16.09
CA PHE A 26 -0.58 -2.37 14.71
C PHE A 26 0.47 -1.78 13.76
N HIS A 27 0.75 -0.48 13.85
CA HIS A 27 1.78 0.16 13.01
C HIS A 27 3.19 -0.36 13.31
N ARG A 28 3.50 -0.67 14.56
CA ARG A 28 4.78 -1.30 14.94
C ARG A 28 4.94 -2.67 14.28
N LEU A 29 3.90 -3.50 14.32
CA LEU A 29 3.90 -4.82 13.71
C LEU A 29 3.96 -4.73 12.18
N GLU A 30 3.22 -3.81 11.56
CA GLU A 30 3.28 -3.54 10.12
C GLU A 30 4.69 -3.16 9.66
N ALA A 31 5.37 -2.30 10.43
CA ALA A 31 6.76 -1.91 10.16
C ALA A 31 7.72 -3.11 10.28
N ALA A 32 7.54 -3.95 11.30
CA ALA A 32 8.34 -5.16 11.49
C ALA A 32 8.16 -6.15 10.32
N VAL A 33 6.92 -6.42 9.90
CA VAL A 33 6.64 -7.29 8.74
C VAL A 33 7.25 -6.71 7.47
N SER A 34 7.16 -5.40 7.26
CA SER A 34 7.76 -4.72 6.11
C SER A 34 9.30 -4.84 6.11
N ALA A 35 9.93 -4.70 7.28
CA ALA A 35 11.37 -4.89 7.43
C ALA A 35 11.77 -6.35 7.12
N LEU A 36 11.03 -7.33 7.63
CA LEU A 36 11.27 -8.75 7.38
C LEU A 36 11.09 -9.11 5.90
N ALA A 37 10.09 -8.55 5.22
CA ALA A 37 9.90 -8.73 3.78
C ALA A 37 11.09 -8.17 2.97
N GLY A 38 11.72 -7.09 3.43
CA GLY A 38 12.91 -6.50 2.81
C GLY A 38 14.20 -7.32 2.99
N VAL A 39 14.28 -8.18 4.02
CA VAL A 39 15.46 -9.03 4.29
C VAL A 39 15.55 -10.23 3.34
N GLY A 40 14.42 -10.69 2.77
CA GLY A 40 14.39 -11.82 1.83
C GLY A 40 14.72 -11.48 0.36
N THR A 41 14.59 -10.21 -0.03
CA THR A 41 14.98 -9.73 -1.37
C THR A 41 16.27 -8.93 -1.24
N GLY A 42 17.41 -9.62 -1.40
CA GLY A 42 18.74 -9.09 -1.14
C GLY A 42 18.98 -7.65 -1.61
N SER A 43 19.22 -6.75 -0.66
CA SER A 43 20.09 -5.60 -0.87
C SER A 43 20.48 -5.00 0.49
N ALA A 44 21.67 -5.39 0.94
CA ALA A 44 22.41 -4.66 1.95
C ALA A 44 22.71 -3.24 1.44
N THR A 45 22.07 -2.22 2.01
CA THR A 45 22.63 -0.87 2.26
C THR A 45 21.65 -0.16 3.20
N ARG A 46 22.02 0.32 4.39
CA ARG A 46 22.84 1.52 4.56
C ARG A 46 23.29 1.64 6.02
N THR A 47 24.58 1.45 6.26
CA THR A 47 25.31 2.13 7.34
C THR A 47 26.68 2.51 6.80
N ALA A 48 26.93 3.83 6.80
CA ALA A 48 28.19 4.56 6.84
C ALA A 48 29.45 3.94 6.22
N ALA A 49 29.97 4.59 5.17
CA ALA A 49 31.40 4.90 5.06
C ALA A 49 31.65 5.91 3.93
N THR A 50 32.28 7.02 4.27
CA THR A 50 32.98 7.94 3.37
C THR A 50 34.14 7.23 2.68
N ALA A 51 34.08 7.05 1.36
CA ALA A 51 35.26 6.83 0.51
C ALA A 51 34.92 7.07 -0.96
N THR A 52 35.61 8.02 -1.58
CA THR A 52 35.62 8.25 -3.03
C THR A 52 36.18 7.03 -3.77
N PRO A 53 35.66 6.67 -4.97
CA PRO A 53 36.57 6.37 -6.07
C PRO A 53 36.11 6.76 -7.49
N ARG A 54 37.04 7.44 -8.17
CA ARG A 54 37.54 7.27 -9.55
C ARG A 54 36.63 6.70 -10.67
N ARG A 55 36.38 7.60 -11.64
CA ARG A 55 36.04 7.45 -13.07
C ARG A 55 36.46 6.13 -13.76
N ARG A 56 35.49 5.41 -14.35
CA ARG A 56 35.62 4.66 -15.63
C ARG A 56 34.27 4.62 -16.38
N THR A 57 34.24 5.16 -17.60
CA THR A 57 33.28 4.87 -18.69
C THR A 57 33.88 3.79 -19.61
N PRO A 58 33.18 3.23 -20.64
CA PRO A 58 31.74 3.19 -20.95
C PRO A 58 31.24 1.75 -21.23
N GLY A 59 29.93 1.49 -21.05
CA GLY A 59 29.31 0.19 -21.33
C GLY A 59 28.08 0.32 -22.23
N THR A 60 28.23 -0.17 -23.46
CA THR A 60 27.28 -0.40 -24.55
C THR A 60 25.85 -0.76 -24.09
N GLY A 61 24.86 -0.03 -24.58
CA GLY A 61 23.46 -0.18 -24.17
C GLY A 61 22.74 -1.39 -24.77
N THR A 62 21.77 -1.92 -24.02
CA THR A 62 20.41 -2.26 -24.49
C THR A 62 19.56 -2.65 -23.29
N GLY A 63 18.29 -2.21 -23.30
CA GLY A 63 17.35 -2.43 -22.22
C GLY A 63 17.40 -1.31 -21.17
N ARG A 64 16.76 -0.17 -21.48
CA ARG A 64 16.17 0.69 -20.45
C ARG A 64 15.41 -0.26 -19.51
N ARG A 65 15.97 -0.54 -18.34
CA ARG A 65 15.28 -1.27 -17.27
C ARG A 65 14.11 -0.37 -16.91
N GLY A 66 12.98 -0.62 -17.58
CA GLY A 66 11.77 0.17 -17.47
C GLY A 66 11.46 0.33 -16.00
N ARG A 67 11.23 1.57 -15.60
CA ARG A 67 10.78 2.00 -14.28
C ARG A 67 9.95 0.90 -13.62
N PRO A 68 10.26 0.47 -12.38
CA PRO A 68 9.59 -0.64 -11.72
C PRO A 68 8.08 -0.50 -11.90
N LYS A 69 7.43 -1.57 -12.40
CA LYS A 69 6.00 -1.61 -12.70
C LYS A 69 5.28 -0.99 -11.50
N GLY A 70 4.47 0.04 -11.75
CA GLY A 70 3.93 0.94 -10.73
C GLY A 70 2.90 0.32 -9.78
N SER A 71 3.24 -0.79 -9.11
CA SER A 71 2.40 -1.49 -8.16
C SER A 71 2.70 -1.13 -6.70
N GLY A 72 3.86 -0.55 -6.38
CA GLY A 72 4.34 -0.44 -5.00
C GLY A 72 3.40 0.28 -4.03
N GLN A 73 3.19 1.59 -4.20
CA GLN A 73 2.35 2.39 -3.29
C GLN A 73 0.89 2.45 -3.74
N ARG A 74 0.66 2.68 -5.04
CA ARG A 74 -0.69 2.83 -5.59
C ARG A 74 -1.45 1.51 -5.70
N GLY A 75 -0.75 0.37 -5.83
CA GLY A 75 -1.38 -0.95 -5.76
C GLY A 75 -1.92 -1.25 -4.36
N LYS A 76 -1.16 -0.92 -3.31
CA LYS A 76 -1.61 -1.01 -1.92
C LYS A 76 -2.85 -0.14 -1.68
N GLN A 77 -2.83 1.11 -2.13
CA GLN A 77 -3.97 2.01 -2.00
C GLN A 77 -5.22 1.47 -2.72
N ALA A 78 -5.07 0.90 -3.92
CA ALA A 78 -6.19 0.31 -4.63
C ALA A 78 -6.73 -0.94 -3.94
N LEU A 79 -5.85 -1.74 -3.33
CA LEU A 79 -6.22 -2.91 -2.53
C LEU A 79 -6.97 -2.52 -1.26
N GLU A 80 -6.57 -1.45 -0.56
CA GLU A 80 -7.30 -0.92 0.60
C GLU A 80 -8.73 -0.54 0.22
N ILE A 81 -8.91 0.11 -0.93
CA ILE A 81 -10.24 0.47 -1.44
C ILE A 81 -11.08 -0.77 -1.77
N VAL A 82 -10.47 -1.79 -2.38
CA VAL A 82 -11.14 -3.06 -2.68
C VAL A 82 -11.50 -3.83 -1.40
N ARG A 83 -10.66 -3.77 -0.36
CA ARG A 83 -10.98 -4.33 0.97
C ARG A 83 -12.12 -3.58 1.66
N ALA A 84 -12.11 -2.25 1.59
CA ALA A 84 -13.15 -1.41 2.17
C ALA A 84 -14.50 -1.55 1.44
N LYS A 85 -14.48 -1.79 0.13
CA LYS A 85 -15.68 -1.96 -0.71
C LYS A 85 -15.52 -3.17 -1.65
N PRO A 86 -15.81 -4.39 -1.17
CA PRO A 86 -15.77 -5.58 -2.02
C PRO A 86 -16.75 -5.46 -3.18
N GLY A 87 -16.29 -5.79 -4.40
CA GLY A 87 -17.08 -5.67 -5.62
C GLY A 87 -16.99 -4.31 -6.32
N ILE A 88 -16.16 -3.39 -5.82
CA ILE A 88 -15.93 -2.09 -6.45
C ILE A 88 -15.36 -2.23 -7.87
N SER A 89 -15.85 -1.38 -8.78
CA SER A 89 -15.45 -1.38 -10.17
C SER A 89 -14.22 -0.50 -10.43
N ILE A 90 -13.54 -0.72 -11.57
CA ILE A 90 -12.39 0.10 -11.98
C ILE A 90 -12.67 1.61 -11.98
N PRO A 91 -13.77 2.14 -12.55
CA PRO A 91 -14.05 3.56 -12.51
C PRO A 91 -14.19 4.10 -11.08
N GLU A 92 -14.90 3.40 -10.21
CA GLU A 92 -15.11 3.82 -8.82
C GLU A 92 -13.81 3.82 -8.01
N ILE A 93 -12.93 2.84 -8.24
CA ILE A 93 -11.58 2.83 -7.64
C ILE A 93 -10.77 4.05 -8.14
N ALA A 94 -10.92 4.41 -9.41
CA ALA A 94 -10.21 5.55 -10.01
C ALA A 94 -10.64 6.87 -9.36
N ASP A 95 -11.95 7.04 -9.20
CA ASP A 95 -12.56 8.22 -8.60
C ASP A 95 -12.18 8.33 -7.12
N ALA A 96 -12.23 7.23 -6.38
CA ALA A 96 -11.84 7.18 -4.97
C ALA A 96 -10.36 7.54 -4.72
N MET A 97 -9.47 7.22 -5.67
CA MET A 97 -8.04 7.59 -5.58
C MET A 97 -7.70 8.93 -6.23
N GLY A 98 -8.63 9.55 -6.95
CA GLY A 98 -8.37 10.72 -7.78
C GLY A 98 -7.35 10.45 -8.90
N ILE A 99 -7.35 9.24 -9.48
CA ILE A 99 -6.44 8.85 -10.57
C ILE A 99 -7.21 8.48 -11.84
N LYS A 100 -6.52 8.45 -12.98
CA LYS A 100 -7.11 7.99 -14.24
C LYS A 100 -7.27 6.47 -14.26
N GLN A 101 -8.39 5.98 -14.82
CA GLN A 101 -8.68 4.55 -14.99
C GLN A 101 -7.58 3.78 -15.74
N ASN A 102 -6.88 4.44 -16.68
CA ASN A 102 -5.74 3.85 -17.41
C ASN A 102 -4.67 3.26 -16.47
N TYR A 103 -4.50 3.88 -15.30
CA TYR A 103 -3.54 3.42 -14.30
C TYR A 103 -3.97 2.10 -13.65
N LEU A 104 -5.27 1.90 -13.43
CA LEU A 104 -5.82 0.69 -12.81
C LEU A 104 -5.70 -0.54 -13.70
N TYR A 105 -5.78 -0.40 -15.01
CA TYR A 105 -5.53 -1.51 -15.94
C TYR A 105 -4.09 -2.04 -15.86
N ARG A 106 -3.14 -1.25 -15.34
CA ARG A 106 -1.74 -1.68 -15.15
C ARG A 106 -1.50 -2.28 -13.77
N VAL A 107 -2.28 -1.87 -12.78
CA VAL A 107 -2.08 -2.22 -11.36
C VAL A 107 -2.93 -3.42 -10.96
N MET A 108 -4.20 -3.46 -11.36
CA MET A 108 -5.13 -4.54 -10.98
C MET A 108 -4.66 -5.93 -11.44
N PRO A 109 -4.12 -6.13 -12.65
CA PRO A 109 -3.57 -7.44 -13.04
C PRO A 109 -2.37 -7.87 -12.19
N GLY A 110 -1.54 -6.92 -11.73
CA GLY A 110 -0.43 -7.21 -10.83
C GLY A 110 -0.93 -7.72 -9.48
N LEU A 111 -1.89 -7.02 -8.88
CA LEU A 111 -2.50 -7.44 -7.61
C LEU A 111 -3.24 -8.78 -7.72
N GLN A 112 -3.80 -9.09 -8.89
CA GLN A 112 -4.42 -10.39 -9.15
C GLN A 112 -3.37 -11.52 -9.27
N GLN A 113 -2.25 -11.26 -9.95
CA GLN A 113 -1.13 -12.20 -10.05
C GLN A 113 -0.49 -12.46 -8.68
N GLU A 114 -0.40 -11.43 -7.84
CA GLU A 114 0.06 -11.52 -6.45
C GLU A 114 -0.97 -12.21 -5.53
N GLY A 115 -2.16 -12.56 -6.04
CA GLY A 115 -3.19 -13.28 -5.29
C GLY A 115 -3.93 -12.43 -4.26
N ALA A 116 -3.82 -11.11 -4.32
CA ALA A 116 -4.39 -10.20 -3.32
C ALA A 116 -5.83 -9.76 -3.66
N VAL A 117 -6.19 -9.78 -4.95
CA VAL A 117 -7.54 -9.47 -5.43
C VAL A 117 -7.99 -10.49 -6.48
N THR A 118 -9.31 -10.70 -6.58
CA THR A 118 -9.93 -11.51 -7.62
C THR A 118 -10.96 -10.71 -8.37
N LYS A 119 -11.00 -10.89 -9.69
CA LYS A 119 -12.00 -10.25 -10.54
C LYS A 119 -13.23 -11.14 -10.63
N LYS A 120 -14.40 -10.61 -10.25
CA LYS A 120 -15.70 -11.26 -10.50
C LYS A 120 -16.59 -10.29 -11.27
N GLY A 121 -16.87 -10.63 -12.53
CA GLY A 121 -17.63 -9.76 -13.44
C GLY A 121 -16.92 -8.41 -13.67
N LYS A 122 -17.61 -7.32 -13.33
CA LYS A 122 -17.08 -5.94 -13.42
C LYS A 122 -16.42 -5.45 -12.13
N GLY A 123 -16.56 -6.20 -11.03
CA GLY A 123 -16.08 -5.83 -9.70
C GLY A 123 -14.80 -6.56 -9.30
N TRP A 124 -14.03 -5.91 -8.44
CA TRP A 124 -12.86 -6.48 -7.79
C TRP A 124 -13.17 -6.83 -6.35
N PHE A 125 -12.78 -8.03 -5.93
CA PHE A 125 -12.97 -8.53 -4.58
C PHE A 125 -11.61 -8.79 -3.93
N PRO A 126 -11.45 -8.53 -2.64
CA PRO A 126 -10.25 -8.95 -1.94
C PRO A 126 -10.19 -10.47 -1.93
N LYS A 127 -9.01 -11.03 -2.18
CA LYS A 127 -8.74 -12.44 -1.94
C LYS A 127 -7.93 -12.48 -0.64
N GLU A 128 -8.62 -12.62 0.48
CA GLU A 128 -7.95 -12.96 1.72
C GLU A 128 -7.39 -14.38 1.58
N ALA A 129 -6.11 -14.51 1.90
CA ALA A 129 -5.37 -15.76 1.94
C ALA A 129 -5.58 -16.45 3.29
#